data_AF-A0A6H9TI96-F1
#
_entry.id   AF-A0A6H9TI96-F1
#
_cell.length_a   1.000
_cell.length_b   1.000
_cell.length_c   1.000
_cell.angle_alpha   90.00
_cell.angle_beta   90.00
_cell.angle_gamma   90.00
#
_symmetry.space_group_name_H-M   'P 1'
#
loop_
_entity.id
_entity.type
_entity.pdbx_description
1 polymer ?
#
loop_
_entity_poly.entity_id
_entity_poly.type
_entity_poly.pdbx_seq_one_letter_code
_entity_poly.pdbx_strand_id
1 'polypeptide(L)' 'MKKNKWSWMLLFVMSALLVACETVPQDAPPRPPPKAEMSPVLPSWSTMTWVMGYWKWSGTEWVWIPGHLAPKP' A
#
# COMPACT_ATOMS: atom_id res chain seq x y z
N MET A 1 8.31 -45.35 -7.31
CA MET A 1 7.26 -44.35 -7.65
C MET A 1 6.87 -43.59 -6.39
N LYS A 2 7.52 -42.46 -6.04
CA LYS A 2 7.28 -41.74 -4.77
C LYS A 2 7.64 -40.24 -4.80
N LYS A 3 7.72 -39.63 -5.99
CA LYS A 3 8.25 -38.25 -6.18
C LYS A 3 7.17 -37.20 -6.51
N ASN A 4 5.93 -37.62 -6.64
CA ASN A 4 4.81 -36.83 -7.19
C ASN A 4 3.87 -36.24 -6.13
N LYS A 5 3.90 -36.75 -4.89
CA LYS A 5 3.07 -36.24 -3.78
C LYS A 5 3.59 -34.92 -3.21
N TRP A 6 4.91 -34.73 -3.21
CA TRP A 6 5.57 -33.51 -2.72
C TRP A 6 5.35 -32.33 -3.66
N SER A 7 5.45 -32.57 -4.98
CA SER A 7 5.23 -31.53 -5.99
C SER A 7 3.83 -30.93 -5.91
N TRP A 8 2.82 -31.77 -5.67
CA TRP A 8 1.44 -31.28 -5.54
C TRP A 8 1.21 -30.48 -4.26
N MET A 9 1.90 -30.87 -3.17
CA MET A 9 1.82 -30.12 -1.92
C MET A 9 2.51 -28.75 -2.03
N LEU A 10 3.66 -28.68 -2.71
CA LEU A 10 4.34 -27.41 -2.98
C LEU A 10 3.51 -26.48 -3.86
N LEU A 11 2.85 -27.01 -4.90
CA LEU A 11 1.95 -26.23 -5.76
C LEU A 11 0.75 -25.68 -4.97
N PHE A 12 0.20 -26.45 -4.03
CA PHE A 12 -0.92 -26.01 -3.21
C PHE A 12 -0.54 -24.88 -2.24
N VAL A 13 0.63 -25.01 -1.59
CA VAL A 13 1.17 -23.98 -0.69
C VAL A 13 1.49 -22.68 -1.43
N MET A 14 2.09 -22.78 -2.63
CA MET A 14 2.38 -21.61 -3.47
C MET A 14 1.12 -20.87 -3.93
N SER A 15 0.03 -21.60 -4.24
CA SER A 15 -1.23 -20.99 -4.66
C SER A 15 -1.91 -20.23 -3.50
N ALA A 16 -1.80 -20.72 -2.27
CA ALA A 16 -2.39 -20.08 -1.10
C ALA A 16 -1.73 -18.73 -0.74
N LEU A 17 -0.47 -18.50 -1.13
CA LEU A 17 0.26 -17.26 -0.87
C LEU A 17 -0.19 -16.09 -1.75
N LEU A 18 -0.94 -16.33 -2.83
CA LEU A 18 -1.37 -15.30 -3.78
C LEU A 18 -2.68 -14.58 -3.38
N VAL A 19 -3.34 -15.02 -2.30
CA VAL A 19 -4.67 -14.53 -1.88
C VAL A 19 -4.63 -13.34 -0.92
N ALA A 20 -3.47 -12.73 -0.66
CA ALA A 20 -3.35 -11.59 0.27
C ALA A 20 -3.30 -10.21 -0.44
N CYS A 21 -4.18 -9.97 -1.42
CA CYS A 21 -4.36 -8.63 -1.99
C CYS A 21 -5.49 -7.93 -1.22
N GLU A 22 -5.13 -7.13 -0.21
CA GLU A 22 -6.10 -6.44 0.64
C GLU A 22 -6.66 -5.22 -0.10
N THR A 23 -7.85 -5.38 -0.67
CA THR A 23 -8.61 -4.30 -1.30
C THR A 23 -9.56 -3.67 -0.27
N VAL A 24 -9.84 -2.38 -0.43
CA VAL A 24 -10.82 -1.68 0.42
C VAL A 24 -12.19 -2.35 0.22
N PRO A 25 -12.85 -2.85 1.29
CA PRO A 25 -14.19 -3.42 1.20
C PRO A 25 -15.17 -2.40 0.59
N GLN A 26 -16.13 -2.85 -0.21
CA GLN A 26 -17.14 -1.95 -0.79
C GLN A 26 -18.00 -1.27 0.28
N ASP A 27 -18.15 -1.91 1.45
CA ASP A 27 -18.89 -1.38 2.60
C ASP A 27 -18.08 -0.41 3.47
N ALA A 28 -16.83 -0.07 3.09
CA ALA A 28 -16.04 0.89 3.85
C ALA A 28 -16.72 2.28 3.82
N PRO A 29 -16.75 3.01 4.96
CA PRO A 29 -17.29 4.36 5.01
C PRO A 29 -16.58 5.25 3.99
N PRO A 30 -17.26 6.27 3.44
CA PRO A 30 -16.68 7.14 2.43
C PRO A 30 -15.37 7.76 2.93
N ARG A 31 -14.37 7.83 2.04
CA ARG A 31 -13.06 8.42 2.36
C ARG A 31 -13.25 9.83 2.91
N PRO A 32 -12.66 10.15 4.07
CA PRO A 32 -12.65 11.51 4.58
C PRO A 32 -11.97 12.44 3.57
N PRO A 33 -12.30 13.74 3.56
CA PRO A 33 -11.61 14.71 2.73
C PRO A 33 -10.10 14.67 3.03
N PRO A 34 -9.22 14.78 2.02
CA PRO A 34 -7.79 14.90 2.23
C PRO A 34 -7.50 16.06 3.17
N LYS A 35 -6.66 15.83 4.19
CA LYS A 35 -6.20 16.92 5.03
C LYS A 35 -5.27 17.79 4.20
N ALA A 36 -5.51 19.11 4.21
CA ALA A 36 -4.60 20.04 3.57
C ALA A 36 -3.27 20.03 4.33
N GLU A 37 -2.22 19.52 3.69
CA GLU A 37 -0.87 19.56 4.22
C GLU A 37 -0.08 20.70 3.56
N MET A 38 0.62 21.48 4.39
CA MET A 38 1.57 22.46 3.90
C MET A 38 2.72 21.73 3.21
N SER A 39 2.89 21.92 1.90
CA SER A 39 4.08 21.44 1.21
C SER A 39 5.26 22.38 1.49
N PRO A 40 6.45 21.86 1.82
CA PRO A 40 7.63 22.68 1.90
C PRO A 40 8.01 23.15 0.49
N VAL A 41 8.39 24.43 0.37
CA VAL A 41 8.95 24.95 -0.87
C VAL A 41 10.37 24.39 -1.01
N LEU A 42 10.58 23.52 -2.00
CA LEU A 42 11.89 22.97 -2.30
C LEU A 42 12.61 23.83 -3.34
N PRO A 43 13.94 24.03 -3.20
CA PRO A 43 14.75 24.66 -4.25
C PRO A 43 14.70 23.87 -5.57
N SER A 44 14.88 24.57 -6.70
CA SER A 44 14.85 23.95 -8.04
C SER A 44 15.90 22.86 -8.24
N TRP A 45 17.04 22.96 -7.56
CA TRP A 45 18.15 22.01 -7.61
C TRP A 45 18.00 20.83 -6.63
N SER A 46 16.90 20.76 -5.87
CA SER A 46 16.67 19.66 -4.94
C SER A 46 16.53 18.33 -5.68
N THR A 47 17.13 17.26 -5.17
CA THR A 47 16.90 15.87 -5.61
C THR A 47 15.67 15.23 -4.96
N MET A 48 14.98 15.97 -4.10
CA MET A 48 13.81 15.51 -3.35
C MET A 48 12.51 16.06 -3.97
N THR A 49 11.41 15.37 -3.76
CA THR A 49 10.05 15.84 -4.06
C THR A 49 9.16 15.63 -2.86
N TRP A 50 8.16 16.49 -2.69
CA TRP A 50 7.16 16.33 -1.64
C TRP A 50 6.08 15.37 -2.14
N VAL A 51 5.88 14.29 -1.39
CA VAL A 51 4.81 13.32 -1.59
C VAL A 51 3.69 13.68 -0.61
N MET A 52 2.51 14.00 -1.17
CA MET A 52 1.35 14.37 -0.34
C MET A 52 0.89 13.22 0.53
N GLY A 53 0.48 13.54 1.76
CA GLY A 53 -0.17 12.59 2.64
C GLY A 53 -1.44 12.02 2.01
N TYR A 54 -1.82 10.82 2.44
CA TYR A 54 -2.96 10.11 1.90
C TYR A 54 -3.68 9.30 2.98
N TRP A 55 -4.97 9.09 2.77
CA TRP A 55 -5.76 8.16 3.57
C TRP A 55 -5.45 6.73 3.17
N LYS A 56 -4.97 5.93 4.12
CA LYS A 56 -4.78 4.48 3.99
C LYS A 56 -5.92 3.77 4.72
N TRP A 57 -6.56 2.81 4.06
CA TRP A 57 -7.49 1.91 4.73
C TRP A 57 -6.72 0.88 5.56
N SER A 58 -7.02 0.78 6.85
CA SER A 58 -6.38 -0.18 7.75
C SER A 58 -7.15 -1.50 7.92
N GLY A 59 -8.24 -1.70 7.19
CA GLY A 59 -9.16 -2.83 7.37
C GLY A 59 -10.40 -2.46 8.20
N THR A 60 -10.25 -1.57 9.18
CA THR A 60 -11.32 -1.10 10.08
C THR A 60 -11.62 0.39 9.95
N GLU A 61 -10.61 1.20 9.70
CA GLU A 61 -10.73 2.65 9.66
C GLU A 61 -9.80 3.30 8.62
N TRP A 62 -10.08 4.57 8.32
CA TRP A 62 -9.20 5.42 7.52
C TRP A 62 -8.11 6.01 8.41
N VAL A 63 -6.86 5.67 8.14
CA VAL A 63 -5.68 6.21 8.83
C VAL A 63 -4.99 7.21 7.92
N TRP A 64 -4.73 8.42 8.44
CA TRP A 64 -4.00 9.44 7.69
C TRP A 64 -2.50 9.13 7.73
N ILE A 65 -1.90 8.93 6.57
CA ILE A 65 -0.45 8.82 6.41
C ILE A 65 0.07 10.21 6.04
N PRO A 66 0.91 10.85 6.88
CA PRO A 66 1.39 12.20 6.59
C PRO A 66 2.30 12.22 5.37
N GLY A 67 2.31 13.35 4.68
CA GLY A 67 3.23 13.61 3.58
C GLY A 67 4.68 13.55 4.02
N HIS A 68 5.56 13.22 3.08
CA HIS A 68 6.98 13.11 3.33
C HIS A 68 7.77 13.51 2.09
N LEU A 69 9.05 13.75 2.31
CA LEU A 69 10.01 13.97 1.24
C LEU A 69 10.48 12.61 0.71
N ALA A 70 10.44 12.43 -0.61
CA ALA A 70 11.00 11.27 -1.30
C ALA A 70 12.00 11.71 -2.38
N PRO A 71 13.00 10.89 -2.72
CA PRO A 71 13.85 11.14 -3.88
C PRO A 71 13.00 11.26 -5.15
N LYS A 72 13.43 12.12 -6.09
CA LYS A 72 12.83 12.15 -7.42
C LYS A 72 13.05 10.78 -8.12
N PRO A 73 12.04 10.27 -8.84
CA PRO A 73 12.15 9.02 -9.59
C PRO A 73 13.13 9.11 -10.78
#